data_AF-A0A3D4HNX0-F1
#
_entry.id   AF-A0A3D4HNX0-F1
#
_cell.length_a   1.000
_cell.length_b   1.000
_cell.length_c   1.000
_cell.angle_alpha   90.00
_cell.angle_beta   90.00
_cell.angle_gamma   90.00
#
_symmetry.space_group_name_H-M   'P 1'
#
loop_
_entity.id
_entity.type
_entity.pdbx_description
1 polymer ?
#
loop_
_entity_poly.entity_id
_entity_poly.type
_entity_poly.pdbx_seq_one_letter_code
_entity_poly.pdbx_strand_id
1 'polypeptide(L)' 'PKHKMQECIRELAAIELQTPVYAGEVVKENIAGTGIAVVATKDIA' A
#
# COMPACT_ATOMS: atom_id res chain seq x y z
N PRO A 1 -15.19 -0.22 -7.50
CA PRO A 1 -15.35 -1.59 -8.05
C PRO A 1 -15.14 -2.67 -6.97
N LYS A 2 -16.21 -3.31 -6.48
CA LYS A 2 -16.16 -4.25 -5.33
C LYS A 2 -15.28 -5.49 -5.57
N HIS A 3 -15.08 -5.89 -6.83
CA HIS A 3 -14.27 -7.07 -7.19
C HIS A 3 -12.75 -6.89 -6.96
N LYS A 4 -12.24 -5.65 -7.00
CA LYS A 4 -10.80 -5.37 -6.79
C LYS A 4 -10.40 -5.28 -5.32
N MET A 5 -11.36 -5.22 -4.38
CA MET A 5 -11.07 -5.12 -2.94
C MET A 5 -10.19 -6.28 -2.45
N GLN A 6 -10.51 -7.52 -2.85
CA GLN A 6 -9.71 -8.69 -2.48
C GLN A 6 -8.32 -8.69 -3.13
N GLU A 7 -8.18 -8.08 -4.30
CA GLU A 7 -6.92 -7.97 -5.02
C GLU A 7 -6.03 -6.94 -4.34
N CYS A 8 -6.57 -5.76 -4.02
CA CYS A 8 -5.88 -4.74 -3.23
C CYS A 8 -5.43 -5.29 -1.87
N ILE A 9 -6.30 -6.01 -1.15
CA ILE A 9 -5.96 -6.58 0.16
C ILE A 9 -4.86 -7.64 0.04
N ARG A 10 -4.94 -8.54 -0.95
CA ARG A 10 -3.90 -9.55 -1.18
C ARG A 10 -2.56 -8.90 -1.49
N GLU A 11 -2.57 -7.89 -2.34
CA GLU A 11 -1.35 -7.20 -2.74
C GLU A 11 -0.77 -6.38 -1.58
N LEU A 12 -1.60 -5.69 -0.81
CA LEU A 12 -1.20 -5.01 0.44
C LEU A 12 -0.58 -5.98 1.45
N ALA A 13 -1.17 -7.17 1.63
CA ALA A 13 -0.66 -8.17 2.57
C ALA A 13 0.68 -8.78 2.15
N ALA A 14 1.02 -8.72 0.85
CA ALA A 14 2.30 -9.19 0.33
C ALA A 14 3.40 -8.12 0.36
N ILE A 15 3.06 -6.86 0.69
CA ILE A 15 4.05 -5.78 0.81
C ILE A 15 4.71 -5.86 2.18
N GLU A 16 6.00 -6.20 2.18
CA GLU A 16 6.86 -6.07 3.34
C GLU A 16 7.66 -4.76 3.24
N LEU A 17 7.47 -3.88 4.22
CA LEU A 17 8.21 -2.63 4.34
C LEU A 17 9.40 -2.83 5.26
N GLN A 18 10.58 -2.37 4.84
CA GLN A 18 11.74 -2.27 5.72
C GLN A 18 11.68 -0.95 6.48
N THR A 19 12.05 -0.97 7.77
CA THR A 19 12.19 0.26 8.55
C THR A 19 13.40 1.07 8.05
N PRO A 20 13.40 2.41 8.17
CA PRO A 20 12.32 3.28 8.67
C PRO A 20 11.24 3.58 7.62
N VAL A 21 9.99 3.72 8.04
CA VAL A 21 8.86 4.14 7.20
C VAL A 21 8.27 5.41 7.79
N TYR A 22 8.10 6.45 6.98
CA TYR A 22 7.53 7.73 7.43
C TYR A 22 6.06 7.90 7.02
N ALA A 23 5.29 8.60 7.84
CA ALA A 23 3.92 8.94 7.48
C ALA A 23 3.89 9.90 6.28
N GLY A 24 3.07 9.58 5.29
CA GLY A 24 3.00 10.29 4.01
C GLY A 24 3.89 9.72 2.91
N GLU A 25 4.73 8.72 3.23
CA GLU A 25 5.56 8.04 2.23
C GLU A 25 4.70 7.14 1.33
N VAL A 26 4.96 7.21 0.02
CA VAL A 26 4.27 6.36 -0.96
C VAL A 26 4.93 4.98 -0.97
N VAL A 27 4.22 4.01 -0.41
CA VAL A 27 4.64 2.60 -0.33
C VAL A 27 4.48 1.91 -1.69
N LYS A 28 3.45 2.29 -2.46
CA LYS A 28 3.20 1.74 -3.80
C LYS A 28 2.37 2.69 -4.63
N GLU A 29 2.82 3.06 -5.84
CA GLU A 29 2.13 4.05 -6.67
C GLU A 29 0.85 3.52 -7.36
N ASN A 30 0.74 2.20 -7.56
CA ASN A 30 -0.39 1.60 -8.26
C ASN A 30 -0.82 0.27 -7.62
N ILE A 31 -1.86 0.31 -6.80
CA ILE A 31 -2.44 -0.89 -6.19
C ILE A 31 -3.46 -1.54 -7.13
N ALA A 32 -3.37 -2.86 -7.34
CA ALA A 32 -4.27 -3.70 -8.13
C ALA A 32 -4.60 -3.14 -9.54
N GLY A 33 -3.61 -2.48 -10.16
CA GLY A 33 -3.78 -1.83 -11.47
C GLY A 33 -4.90 -0.79 -11.49
N THR A 34 -5.16 -0.11 -10.37
CA THR A 34 -6.21 0.92 -10.24
C THR A 34 -5.70 2.32 -10.53
N GLY A 35 -4.37 2.52 -10.55
CA GLY A 35 -3.74 3.83 -10.63
C GLY A 35 -3.80 4.61 -9.30
N ILE A 36 -4.13 3.95 -8.20
CA ILE A 36 -4.22 4.54 -6.86
C ILE A 36 -2.95 4.21 -6.08
N ALA A 37 -2.35 5.23 -5.47
CA ALA A 37 -1.20 5.08 -4.60
C ALA A 37 -1.60 4.64 -3.18
N VAL A 38 -0.77 3.79 -2.58
CA VAL A 38 -0.79 3.40 -1.17
C VAL A 38 0.24 4.24 -0.44
N VAL A 39 -0.19 4.92 0.62
CA VAL A 39 0.67 5.73 1.47
C VAL A 39 0.74 5.14 2.88
N ALA A 40 1.93 5.17 3.49
CA ALA A 40 2.09 4.87 4.89
C ALA A 40 1.44 5.98 5.72
N THR A 41 0.57 5.61 6.66
CA THR A 41 -0.12 6.57 7.54
C THR A 41 0.49 6.64 8.93
N LYS A 42 1.46 5.78 9.22
CA LYS A 42 2.10 5.65 10.52
C LYS A 42 3.61 5.68 10.33
N ASP A 43 4.27 6.51 11.12
CA ASP A 43 5.71 6.48 11.26
C ASP A 43 6.15 5.23 12.05
N ILE A 44 7.08 4.49 11.48
CA ILE A 44 7.74 3.34 12.08
C ILE A 44 9.25 3.58 11.96
N ALA A 45 9.85 4.01 13.07
CA ALA A 45 11.29 4.24 13.23
C ALA A 45 11.93 3.11 14.05
#